data_AF-A0AAD8DR49-F1
#
_entry.id   AF-A0AAD8DR49-F1
#
_cell.length_a   1.000
_cell.length_b   1.000
_cell.length_c   1.000
_cell.angle_alpha   90.00
_cell.angle_beta   90.00
_cell.angle_gamma   90.00
#
_symmetry.space_group_name_H-M   'P 1'
#
loop_
_entity.id
_entity.type
_entity.pdbx_description
1 polymer ?
#
loop_
_entity_poly.entity_id
_entity_poly.type
_entity_poly.pdbx_seq_one_letter_code
_entity_poly.pdbx_strand_id
1 'polypeptide(L)'
;MIQQYIKINKPKHLPHFLSATKPCVEATPCFAFQSFHFPFNIGLSDTAVMDMMVSTLQQQRAVTEQLRREAAIKRIHVSVVVSDIVKYINEHEQEDCLLVGFSSQKVNPFREKSSCTVL
;
A
#
# COMPACT_ATOMS: atom_id res chain seq x y z
N MET A 1 35.01 3.84 12.65
CA MET A 1 34.17 2.64 12.39
C MET A 1 32.89 2.92 11.58
N ILE A 2 32.39 4.16 11.43
CA ILE A 2 31.15 4.43 10.66
C ILE A 2 31.41 5.01 9.25
N GLN A 3 32.55 5.65 9.02
CA GLN A 3 32.86 6.33 7.75
C GLN A 3 33.29 5.42 6.58
N GLN A 4 33.40 4.10 6.81
CA GLN A 4 33.86 3.16 5.78
C GLN A 4 32.70 2.48 5.05
N TYR A 5 31.46 2.63 5.53
CA TYR A 5 30.29 1.92 4.99
C TYR A 5 29.65 2.62 3.77
N ILE A 6 29.92 3.91 3.55
CA ILE A 6 29.32 4.68 2.45
C ILE A 6 30.07 4.48 1.11
N LYS A 7 31.25 3.85 1.11
CA LYS A 7 32.14 3.82 -0.07
C LYS A 7 32.03 2.57 -0.97
N ILE A 8 31.08 1.65 -0.74
CA ILE A 8 31.03 0.35 -1.45
C ILE A 8 29.86 0.16 -2.43
N ASN A 9 28.92 1.11 -2.60
CA ASN A 9 27.84 0.91 -3.59
C ASN A 9 27.70 2.07 -4.58
N LYS A 10 28.71 2.22 -5.46
CA LYS A 10 28.54 2.84 -6.77
C LYS A 10 28.42 1.74 -7.83
N PRO A 11 27.24 1.44 -8.39
CA PRO A 11 27.17 0.65 -9.61
C PRO A 11 27.59 1.53 -10.80
N LYS A 12 28.79 1.27 -11.31
CA LYS A 12 29.22 1.71 -12.63
C LYS A 12 28.71 0.69 -13.66
N HIS A 13 28.32 1.21 -14.81
CA HIS A 13 28.07 0.53 -16.08
C HIS A 13 26.70 -0.12 -16.31
N LEU A 14 25.89 0.67 -17.03
CA LEU A 14 24.93 0.25 -18.02
C LEU A 14 25.58 -0.66 -19.09
N PRO A 15 24.86 -1.68 -19.57
CA PRO A 15 24.81 -1.92 -21.00
C PRO A 15 23.37 -1.87 -21.52
N HIS A 16 23.19 -1.12 -22.60
CA HIS A 16 22.12 -1.34 -23.55
C HIS A 16 22.25 -2.76 -24.11
N PHE A 17 21.20 -3.58 -24.02
CA PHE A 17 20.91 -4.52 -25.09
C PHE A 17 19.42 -4.75 -25.26
N LEU A 18 19.05 -4.79 -26.52
CA LEU A 18 17.72 -4.81 -27.12
C LEU A 18 16.94 -6.12 -26.84
N SER A 19 15.62 -5.93 -26.80
CA SER A 19 14.61 -6.70 -27.55
C SER A 19 14.19 -8.11 -27.09
N ALA A 20 12.86 -8.24 -27.02
CA ALA A 20 12.05 -9.42 -27.31
C ALA A 20 12.14 -10.62 -26.34
N THR A 21 11.36 -10.55 -25.26
CA THR A 21 10.81 -11.76 -24.63
C THR A 21 9.49 -12.12 -25.29
N LYS A 22 9.54 -13.15 -26.12
CA LYS A 22 8.41 -13.94 -26.65
C LYS A 22 7.50 -14.41 -25.49
N PRO A 23 6.18 -14.51 -25.67
CA PRO A 23 5.35 -15.29 -24.75
C PRO A 23 5.64 -16.79 -24.96
N CYS A 24 6.06 -17.49 -23.91
CA CYS A 24 6.15 -18.94 -23.89
C CYS A 24 4.75 -19.53 -24.10
N VAL A 25 4.57 -20.17 -25.25
CA VAL A 25 3.49 -21.12 -25.53
C VAL A 25 4.03 -22.49 -25.15
N GLU A 26 3.77 -22.96 -23.93
CA GLU A 26 3.70 -24.41 -23.66
C GLU A 26 3.12 -24.70 -22.28
N ALA A 27 1.89 -25.21 -22.27
CA ALA A 27 1.41 -26.19 -21.31
C ALA A 27 0.04 -26.68 -21.80
N THR A 28 0.07 -27.54 -22.80
CA THR A 28 -1.01 -28.50 -23.04
C THR A 28 -0.97 -29.51 -21.89
N PRO A 29 -2.10 -29.80 -21.23
CA PRO A 29 -2.33 -31.15 -20.78
C PRO A 29 -3.45 -31.73 -21.64
N CYS A 30 -3.08 -32.71 -22.47
CA CYS A 30 -4.03 -33.65 -23.05
C CYS A 30 -4.72 -34.41 -21.90
N PHE A 31 -5.85 -33.89 -21.42
CA PHE A 31 -6.84 -34.71 -20.75
C PHE A 31 -7.94 -35.02 -21.74
N ALA A 32 -7.75 -36.11 -22.48
CA ALA A 32 -8.86 -36.89 -22.98
C ALA A 32 -9.62 -37.40 -21.75
N PHE A 33 -10.68 -36.71 -21.35
CA PHE A 33 -11.67 -37.27 -20.45
C PHE A 33 -13.01 -37.30 -21.17
N GLN A 34 -13.36 -38.52 -21.54
CA GLN A 34 -14.62 -39.01 -22.05
C GLN A 34 -15.81 -38.15 -21.61
N SER A 35 -16.65 -37.75 -22.55
CA SER A 35 -17.96 -37.17 -22.30
C SER A 35 -18.80 -38.12 -21.44
N PHE A 36 -18.86 -37.85 -20.13
CA PHE A 36 -19.91 -38.36 -19.26
C PHE A 36 -20.82 -37.19 -18.92
N HIS A 37 -21.92 -37.09 -19.67
CA HIS A 37 -23.02 -36.20 -19.37
C HIS A 37 -23.75 -36.73 -18.13
N PHE A 38 -23.32 -36.29 -16.94
CA PHE A 38 -24.11 -36.43 -15.72
C PHE A 38 -25.15 -35.30 -15.70
N PRO A 39 -26.47 -35.58 -15.68
CA PRO A 39 -27.46 -34.55 -15.41
C PRO A 39 -27.44 -34.30 -13.90
N PHE A 40 -26.50 -33.50 -13.43
CA PHE A 40 -26.52 -32.98 -12.08
C PHE A 40 -27.49 -31.79 -12.05
N ASN A 41 -28.78 -32.07 -11.79
CA ASN A 41 -29.77 -31.05 -11.49
C ASN A 41 -29.51 -30.52 -10.08
N ILE A 42 -28.56 -29.59 -9.92
CA ILE A 42 -28.70 -28.58 -8.89
C ILE A 42 -29.77 -27.64 -9.42
N GLY A 43 -30.98 -27.69 -8.85
CA GLY A 43 -32.09 -26.80 -9.16
C GLY A 43 -31.84 -25.36 -8.69
N LEU A 44 -30.83 -24.71 -9.24
CA LEU A 44 -30.77 -23.25 -9.34
C LEU A 44 -31.15 -22.94 -10.77
N SER A 45 -32.22 -22.15 -10.97
CA SER A 45 -32.67 -21.80 -12.32
C SER A 45 -31.50 -21.25 -13.13
N ASP A 46 -31.35 -21.67 -14.39
CA ASP A 46 -30.26 -21.20 -15.26
C ASP A 46 -30.19 -19.66 -15.31
N THR A 47 -31.33 -19.00 -15.12
CA THR A 47 -31.48 -17.55 -14.94
C THR A 47 -30.78 -17.01 -13.69
N ALA A 48 -30.89 -17.68 -12.53
CA ALA A 48 -30.23 -17.28 -11.29
C ALA A 48 -28.70 -17.45 -11.38
N VAL A 49 -28.24 -18.49 -12.07
CA VAL A 49 -26.81 -18.68 -12.34
C VAL A 49 -26.27 -17.57 -13.26
N MET A 50 -27.01 -17.24 -14.33
CA MET A 50 -26.65 -16.14 -15.23
C MET A 50 -26.61 -14.79 -14.51
N ASP A 51 -27.59 -14.48 -13.65
CA ASP A 51 -27.64 -13.22 -12.89
C ASP A 51 -26.51 -13.10 -11.85
N MET A 52 -26.16 -14.20 -11.17
CA MET A 52 -25.00 -14.24 -10.27
C MET A 52 -23.68 -14.06 -11.03
N MET A 53 -23.55 -14.63 -12.23
CA MET A 53 -22.38 -14.41 -13.09
C MET A 53 -22.30 -12.97 -13.60
N VAL A 54 -23.43 -12.36 -13.99
CA VAL A 54 -23.49 -10.96 -14.44
C VAL A 54 -23.12 -9.99 -13.33
N SER A 55 -23.66 -10.18 -12.11
CA SER A 55 -23.30 -9.35 -10.95
C SER A 55 -21.83 -9.48 -10.57
N THR A 56 -21.29 -10.71 -10.58
CA THR A 56 -19.85 -10.95 -10.36
C THR A 56 -18.98 -10.25 -11.41
N LEU A 57 -19.35 -10.34 -12.69
CA LEU A 57 -18.62 -9.65 -13.77
C LEU A 57 -18.69 -8.12 -13.65
N GLN A 58 -19.83 -7.57 -13.24
CA GLN A 58 -19.97 -6.14 -13.00
C GLN A 58 -19.08 -5.68 -11.84
N GLN A 59 -19.02 -6.43 -10.75
CA GLN A 59 -18.12 -6.15 -9.63
C GLN A 59 -16.65 -6.19 -10.07
N GLN A 60 -16.24 -7.20 -10.84
CA GLN A 60 -14.88 -7.29 -11.36
C GLN A 60 -14.51 -6.10 -12.25
N ARG A 61 -15.43 -5.62 -13.08
CA ARG A 61 -15.24 -4.42 -13.91
C ARG A 61 -15.06 -3.17 -13.04
N ALA A 62 -15.88 -3.01 -12.01
CA ALA A 62 -15.78 -1.90 -11.07
C ALA A 62 -14.42 -1.89 -10.34
N VAL A 63 -13.98 -3.05 -9.83
CA VAL A 63 -12.66 -3.20 -9.19
C VAL A 63 -11.52 -2.92 -10.17
N THR A 64 -11.61 -3.43 -11.40
CA THR A 64 -10.58 -3.18 -12.42
C THR A 64 -10.46 -1.68 -12.73
N GLU A 65 -11.59 -0.99 -12.84
CA GLU A 65 -11.63 0.45 -13.08
C GLU A 65 -11.06 1.24 -11.89
N GLN A 66 -11.35 0.83 -10.66
CA GLN A 66 -10.72 1.40 -9.46
C GLN A 66 -9.19 1.21 -9.50
N LEU A 67 -8.71 -0.01 -9.74
CA LEU A 67 -7.27 -0.31 -9.75
C LEU A 67 -6.54 0.47 -10.85
N ARG A 68 -7.17 0.70 -12.01
CA ARG A 68 -6.61 1.56 -13.07
C ARG A 68 -6.42 2.99 -12.59
N ARG A 69 -7.39 3.54 -11.85
CA ARG A 69 -7.29 4.90 -11.27
C ARG A 69 -6.19 4.97 -10.23
N GLU A 70 -6.08 3.97 -9.36
CA GLU A 70 -5.02 3.90 -8.34
C GLU A 70 -3.63 3.73 -8.95
N ALA A 71 -3.50 2.91 -10.00
CA ALA A 71 -2.25 2.73 -10.73
C ALA A 71 -1.79 4.02 -11.43
N ALA A 72 -2.72 4.86 -11.87
CA ALA A 72 -2.44 6.14 -12.53
C ALA A 72 -1.96 7.25 -11.56
N ILE A 73 -1.99 7.01 -10.25
CA ILE A 73 -1.51 7.99 -9.26
C ILE A 73 0.02 8.15 -9.39
N LYS A 74 0.46 9.39 -9.61
CA LYS A 74 1.88 9.74 -9.63
C LYS A 74 2.45 9.65 -8.21
N ARG A 75 3.41 8.75 -8.02
CA ARG A 75 4.14 8.60 -6.76
C ARG A 75 5.36 9.51 -6.75
N ILE A 76 5.73 9.96 -5.56
CA ILE A 76 6.97 10.69 -5.27
C ILE A 76 7.99 9.75 -4.63
N HIS A 77 9.29 10.03 -4.81
CA HIS A 77 10.35 9.20 -4.26
C HIS A 77 10.31 9.21 -2.73
N VAL A 78 10.41 8.03 -2.12
CA VAL A 78 10.38 7.87 -0.66
C VAL A 78 11.46 8.70 0.02
N SER A 79 12.65 8.83 -0.59
CA SER A 79 13.73 9.67 -0.06
C SER A 79 13.34 11.15 0.06
N VAL A 80 12.53 11.66 -0.87
CA VAL A 80 12.03 13.05 -0.84
C VAL A 80 10.96 13.18 0.24
N VAL A 81 9.99 12.26 0.26
CA VAL A 81 8.91 12.24 1.27
C VAL A 81 9.47 12.23 2.69
N VAL A 82 10.46 11.38 2.95
CA VAL A 82 11.09 11.28 4.28
C VAL A 82 11.79 12.59 4.64
N SER A 83 12.48 13.23 3.68
CA SER A 83 13.08 14.54 3.91
C SER A 83 12.04 15.60 4.27
N ASP A 84 10.89 15.60 3.59
CA ASP A 84 9.80 16.55 3.84
C ASP A 84 9.15 16.33 5.20
N ILE A 85 8.93 15.07 5.59
CA ILE A 85 8.41 14.70 6.91
C ILE A 85 9.37 15.16 8.02
N VAL A 86 10.66 14.86 7.88
CA VAL A 86 11.69 15.26 8.87
C VAL A 86 11.75 16.78 8.98
N LYS A 87 11.71 17.49 7.85
CA LYS A 87 11.68 18.95 7.83
C LYS A 87 10.47 19.48 8.60
N TYR A 88 9.27 18.97 8.32
CA TYR A 88 8.05 19.40 8.99
C TYR A 88 8.12 19.20 10.50
N ILE A 89 8.63 18.04 10.95
CA ILE A 89 8.80 17.75 12.37
C ILE A 89 9.76 18.75 13.01
N ASN A 90 10.93 18.99 12.41
CA ASN A 90 11.92 19.93 12.95
C ASN A 90 11.41 21.38 12.99
N GLU A 91 10.52 21.76 12.07
CA GLU A 91 9.92 23.10 12.07
C GLU A 91 8.92 23.30 13.21
N HIS A 92 8.27 22.23 13.68
CA HIS A 92 7.18 22.31 14.67
C HIS A 92 7.52 21.68 16.03
N GLU A 93 8.68 21.03 16.18
CA GLU A 93 9.06 20.31 17.41
C GLU A 93 9.05 21.22 18.66
N GLN A 94 9.35 22.51 18.50
CA GLN A 94 9.41 23.47 19.61
C GLN A 94 8.01 23.89 20.09
N GLU A 95 6.98 23.68 19.28
CA GLU A 95 5.58 23.94 19.63
C GLU A 95 4.92 22.71 20.28
N ASP A 96 5.51 21.53 20.10
CA ASP A 96 5.00 20.28 20.67
C ASP A 96 5.33 20.19 22.17
N CYS A 97 4.34 20.57 22.99
CA CYS A 97 4.43 20.52 24.44
C CYS A 97 4.66 19.10 25.00
N LEU A 98 4.41 18.04 24.24
CA LEU A 98 4.70 16.66 24.66
C LEU A 98 6.16 16.27 24.41
N LEU A 99 6.81 16.95 23.46
CA LEU A 99 8.20 16.72 23.11
C LEU A 99 9.14 17.62 23.93
N VAL A 100 8.93 18.93 23.91
CA VAL A 100 9.79 19.91 24.63
C VAL A 100 9.33 20.19 26.06
N GLY A 101 8.11 19.79 26.41
CA GLY A 101 7.49 20.15 27.67
C GLY A 101 6.90 21.56 27.66
N PHE A 102 6.15 21.88 28.71
CA PHE A 102 5.62 23.22 28.90
C PHE A 102 6.71 24.16 29.43
N SER A 103 6.81 25.36 28.86
CA SER A 103 7.76 26.41 29.30
C SER A 103 7.55 26.84 30.76
N SER A 104 6.34 26.66 31.28
CA SER A 104 6.02 26.81 32.70
C SER A 104 4.89 25.86 33.08
N GLN A 105 4.89 25.37 34.32
CA GLN A 105 3.78 24.57 34.84
C GLN A 105 2.43 25.31 34.72
N LYS A 106 2.42 26.66 34.75
CA LYS A 106 1.21 27.47 34.66
C LYS A 106 0.50 27.39 33.29
N VAL A 107 1.22 27.08 32.22
CA VAL A 107 0.62 26.95 30.87
C VAL A 107 0.13 25.53 30.59
N ASN A 108 0.48 24.56 31.44
CA ASN A 108 -0.06 23.21 31.37
C ASN A 108 -1.52 23.21 31.88
N PRO A 109 -2.52 22.95 31.02
CA PRO A 109 -3.93 22.91 31.44
C PRO A 109 -4.23 21.83 32.48
N PHE A 110 -3.39 20.78 32.54
CA PHE A 110 -3.52 19.64 33.44
C PHE A 110 -2.65 19.77 34.70
N ARG A 111 -2.09 20.95 34.98
CA ARG A 111 -1.27 21.17 36.18
C ARG A 111 -2.12 21.02 37.45
N GLU A 112 -1.57 20.32 38.45
CA GLU A 112 -2.12 20.37 39.80
C GLU A 112 -2.14 21.80 40.34
N LYS A 113 -3.30 22.20 40.88
CA LYS A 113 -3.42 23.44 41.64
C LYS A 113 -2.86 23.15 43.03
N SER A 114 -1.66 23.64 43.32
CA SER A 114 -1.09 23.60 44.66
C SER A 114 -1.99 24.37 45.64
N SER A 115 -2.93 23.68 46.29
CA SER A 115 -3.66 24.22 47.44
C SER A 115 -2.76 24.06 48.66
N CYS A 116 -1.93 25.06 48.95
CA CYS A 116 -1.39 25.19 50.29
C CYS A 116 -2.54 25.69 51.18
N THR A 117 -3.27 24.76 51.79
CA THR A 117 -4.09 25.07 52.96
C THR A 117 -3.18 24.92 54.16
N VAL A 118 -2.65 26.03 54.65
CA VAL A 118 -2.05 26.07 55.99
C VAL A 118 -3.23 25.90 56.97
N LEU A 119 -3.23 24.79 57.71
CA LEU A 119 -4.16 24.55 58.82
C LEU A 119 -3.69 25.29 60.07
#